data_AF-A0A6N4XCH5-F1
#
_entry.id   AF-A0A6N4XCH5-F1
#
_cell.length_a   1.000
_cell.length_b   1.000
_cell.length_c   1.000
_cell.angle_alpha   90.00
_cell.angle_beta   90.00
_cell.angle_gamma   90.00
#
_symmetry.space_group_name_H-M   'P 1'
#
loop_
_entity.id
_entity.type
_entity.pdbx_description
1 polymer ?
#
loop_
_entity_poly.entity_id
_entity_poly.type
_entity_poly.pdbx_seq_one_letter_code
_entity_poly.pdbx_strand_id
1 'polypeptide(L)'
;MAYKKKEIFEKAKEVIPQYKLFFIEDIVSFLPCDKTTFYRFFPPECNEYNELKELLEKNRVELKVSMRSKWYTSNAPVLQMALMKLLATPEELQKLSQTYIDHSNKGGKFNDGKLIIAGKKFASQYENPQTDESSN
;
A
#
# COMPACT_ATOMS: atom_id res chain seq x y z
N MET A 1 -7.82 -32.67 19.36
CA MET A 1 -6.51 -32.50 20.02
C MET A 1 -6.37 -31.07 20.50
N ALA A 2 -6.09 -30.85 21.79
CA ALA A 2 -5.77 -29.52 22.31
C ALA A 2 -4.29 -29.23 22.04
N TYR A 3 -3.98 -28.68 20.87
CA TYR A 3 -2.64 -28.13 20.65
C TYR A 3 -2.39 -27.06 21.71
N LYS A 4 -1.26 -27.16 22.41
CA LYS A 4 -0.91 -26.16 23.41
C LYS A 4 -0.60 -24.87 22.66
N LYS A 5 -1.24 -23.76 23.02
CA LYS A 5 -1.02 -22.41 22.44
C LYS A 5 0.47 -22.11 22.20
N LYS A 6 1.34 -22.55 23.12
CA LYS A 6 2.80 -22.43 23.03
C LYS A 6 3.43 -23.14 21.83
N GLU A 7 3.01 -24.36 21.49
CA GLU A 7 3.55 -25.13 20.37
C GLU A 7 3.20 -24.48 19.02
N ILE A 8 1.99 -23.96 18.89
CA ILE A 8 1.56 -23.23 17.70
C ILE A 8 2.37 -21.93 17.55
N PHE A 9 2.63 -21.24 18.66
CA PHE A 9 3.41 -20.01 18.66
C PHE A 9 4.87 -20.23 18.27
N GLU A 10 5.53 -21.23 18.85
CA GLU A 10 6.91 -21.61 18.50
C GLU A 10 7.01 -21.97 17.02
N LYS A 11 6.08 -22.82 16.53
CA LYS A 11 6.05 -23.20 15.11
C LYS A 11 5.83 -21.98 14.21
N ALA A 12 4.97 -21.04 14.59
CA ALA A 12 4.76 -19.80 13.84
C ALA A 12 6.06 -18.97 13.75
N LYS A 13 6.81 -18.85 14.85
CA LYS A 13 8.09 -18.13 14.89
C LYS A 13 9.17 -18.77 14.02
N GLU A 14 9.17 -20.10 13.88
CA GLU A 14 10.12 -20.81 13.02
C GLU A 14 9.79 -20.67 11.52
N VAL A 15 8.51 -20.82 11.15
CA VAL A 15 8.11 -20.82 9.73
C VAL A 15 8.21 -19.43 9.07
N ILE A 16 8.00 -18.35 9.84
CA ILE A 16 8.08 -16.97 9.33
C ILE A 16 9.44 -16.67 8.66
N PRO A 17 10.60 -16.81 9.34
CA PRO A 17 11.90 -16.56 8.73
C PRO A 17 12.29 -17.66 7.73
N GLN A 18 11.93 -18.92 7.98
CA GLN A 18 12.29 -20.05 7.11
C GLN A 18 11.72 -19.90 5.69
N TYR A 19 10.44 -19.55 5.59
CA TYR A 19 9.75 -19.40 4.30
C TYR A 19 9.59 -17.95 3.85
N LYS A 20 10.14 -16.99 4.59
CA LYS A 20 10.00 -15.54 4.34
C LYS A 20 8.54 -15.14 4.15
N LEU A 21 7.70 -15.50 5.12
CA LEU A 21 6.28 -15.18 5.08
C LEU A 21 6.06 -13.66 5.21
N PHE A 22 5.01 -13.15 4.56
CA PHE A 22 4.67 -11.71 4.53
C PHE A 22 3.29 -11.40 5.10
N PHE A 23 2.42 -12.41 5.21
CA PHE A 23 1.04 -12.29 5.64
C PHE A 23 0.72 -13.32 6.73
N ILE A 24 -0.27 -13.00 7.56
CA ILE A 24 -0.70 -13.89 8.65
C ILE A 24 -1.44 -15.10 8.09
N GLU A 25 -2.18 -14.91 7.00
CA GLU A 25 -2.85 -15.98 6.24
C GLU A 25 -1.87 -17.08 5.83
N ASP A 26 -0.66 -16.71 5.43
CA ASP A 26 0.37 -17.67 5.04
C ASP A 26 0.83 -18.45 6.27
N ILE A 27 1.06 -17.78 7.41
CA ILE A 27 1.41 -18.45 8.68
C ILE A 27 0.35 -19.49 9.04
N VAL A 28 -0.94 -19.12 9.01
CA VAL A 28 -2.05 -20.02 9.32
C VAL A 28 -2.06 -21.24 8.41
N SER A 29 -1.71 -21.07 7.13
CA SER A 29 -1.65 -22.18 6.17
C SER A 29 -0.55 -23.21 6.49
N PHE A 30 0.52 -22.80 7.19
CA PHE A 30 1.59 -23.71 7.67
C PHE A 30 1.32 -24.31 9.05
N LEU A 31 0.32 -23.81 9.76
CA LEU A 31 -0.08 -24.31 11.06
C LEU A 31 -1.21 -25.34 10.92
N PRO A 32 -1.28 -26.36 11.80
CA PRO A 32 -2.39 -27.30 11.84
C PRO A 32 -3.62 -26.68 12.53
N CYS A 33 -3.95 -25.42 12.20
CA CYS A 33 -5.11 -24.73 12.75
C CYS A 33 -5.81 -23.90 11.66
N ASP A 34 -7.12 -23.74 11.83
CA ASP A 34 -7.90 -22.84 10.98
C ASP A 34 -7.74 -21.38 11.42
N LYS A 35 -8.07 -20.45 10.51
CA LYS A 35 -7.98 -19.01 10.75
C LYS A 35 -8.77 -18.57 11.99
N THR A 36 -9.94 -19.16 12.23
CA THR A 36 -10.79 -18.77 13.37
C THR A 36 -10.17 -19.21 14.70
N THR A 37 -9.60 -20.42 14.75
CA THR A 37 -8.87 -20.93 15.91
C THR A 37 -7.60 -20.14 16.16
N PHE A 38 -6.88 -19.72 15.12
CA PHE A 38 -5.69 -18.88 15.25
C PHE A 38 -6.02 -17.56 15.97
N TYR A 39 -7.01 -16.80 15.50
CA TYR A 39 -7.39 -15.54 16.16
C TYR A 39 -8.02 -15.74 17.54
N ARG A 40 -8.60 -16.91 17.82
CA ARG A 40 -9.06 -17.24 19.18
C ARG A 40 -7.90 -17.45 20.15
N PHE A 41 -6.79 -18.03 19.69
CA PHE A 41 -5.59 -18.22 20.50
C PHE A 41 -4.72 -16.96 20.59
N PHE A 42 -4.65 -16.21 19.50
CA PHE A 42 -3.87 -14.98 19.34
C PHE A 42 -4.82 -13.85 18.91
N PRO A 43 -5.60 -13.29 19.85
CA PRO A 43 -6.45 -12.16 19.52
C PRO A 43 -5.61 -10.95 19.07
N PRO A 44 -6.19 -10.06 18.25
CA PRO A 44 -5.56 -8.79 17.92
C PRO A 44 -5.13 -8.06 19.19
N GLU A 45 -3.99 -7.36 19.15
CA GLU A 45 -3.40 -6.63 20.28
C GLU A 45 -2.79 -7.49 21.41
N CYS A 46 -2.70 -8.82 21.26
CA CYS A 46 -1.94 -9.63 22.22
C CYS A 46 -0.42 -9.56 21.97
N ASN A 47 0.39 -9.74 23.02
CA ASN A 47 1.85 -9.66 22.91
C ASN A 47 2.41 -10.63 21.87
N GLU A 48 1.91 -11.87 21.85
CA GLU A 48 2.32 -12.89 20.89
C GLU A 48 1.96 -12.50 19.45
N TYR A 49 0.78 -11.91 19.23
CA TYR A 49 0.36 -11.43 17.91
C TYR A 49 1.25 -10.29 17.43
N ASN A 50 1.59 -9.35 18.32
CA ASN A 50 2.49 -8.24 18.04
C ASN A 50 3.90 -8.73 17.68
N GLU A 51 4.41 -9.75 18.38
CA GLU A 51 5.71 -10.35 18.07
C GLU A 51 5.73 -11.02 16.69
N LEU A 52 4.67 -11.77 16.33
CA LEU A 52 4.56 -12.35 14.99
C LEU A 52 4.48 -11.28 13.90
N LYS A 53 3.76 -10.19 14.17
CA LYS A 53 3.66 -9.05 13.25
C LYS A 53 4.99 -8.33 13.09
N GLU A 54 5.76 -8.17 14.16
CA GLU A 54 7.11 -7.59 14.11
C GLU A 54 8.06 -8.46 13.27
N LEU A 55 8.00 -9.79 13.41
CA LEU A 55 8.78 -10.71 12.59
C LEU A 55 8.40 -10.62 11.10
N LEU A 56 7.10 -10.54 10.80
CA LEU A 56 6.63 -10.32 9.43
C LEU A 56 7.14 -8.98 8.86
N GLU A 57 7.08 -7.91 9.63
CA GLU A 57 7.60 -6.60 9.20
C GLU A 57 9.12 -6.62 9.02
N LYS A 58 9.86 -7.29 9.89
CA LYS A 58 11.31 -7.49 9.74
C LYS A 58 11.64 -8.18 8.41
N ASN A 59 10.93 -9.26 8.07
CA ASN A 59 11.08 -9.94 6.79
C ASN A 59 10.77 -9.01 5.60
N ARG A 60 9.71 -8.18 5.69
CA ARG A 60 9.35 -7.21 4.65
C ARG A 60 10.45 -6.16 4.47
N VAL A 61 10.98 -5.62 5.55
CA VAL A 61 12.07 -4.63 5.52
C VAL A 61 13.34 -5.26 4.95
N GLU A 62 13.73 -6.44 5.41
CA GLU A 62 14.92 -7.15 4.94
C GLU A 62 14.83 -7.46 3.45
N LEU A 63 13.68 -7.94 2.97
CA LEU A 63 13.48 -8.19 1.55
C LEU A 63 13.64 -6.90 0.74
N LYS A 64 12.99 -5.80 1.16
CA LYS A 64 13.11 -4.49 0.49
C LYS A 64 14.56 -4.01 0.43
N VAL A 65 15.31 -4.14 1.54
CA VAL A 65 16.74 -3.77 1.59
C VAL A 65 17.55 -4.65 0.64
N SER A 66 17.33 -5.96 0.67
CA SER A 66 18.04 -6.91 -0.20
C SER A 66 17.75 -6.66 -1.68
N MET A 67 16.51 -6.29 -2.04
CA MET A 67 16.14 -5.93 -3.40
C MET A 67 16.82 -4.65 -3.85
N ARG A 68 16.84 -3.60 -3.00
CA ARG A 68 17.56 -2.35 -3.31
C ARG A 68 19.05 -2.58 -3.51
N SER A 69 19.67 -3.41 -2.66
CA SER A 69 21.08 -3.80 -2.81
C SER A 69 21.33 -4.51 -4.14
N LYS A 70 20.47 -5.47 -4.51
CA LYS A 70 20.55 -6.15 -5.81
C LYS A 70 20.35 -5.20 -6.99
N TRP A 71 19.44 -4.23 -6.90
CA TRP A 71 19.21 -3.26 -7.97
C TRP A 71 20.39 -2.32 -8.15
N TYR A 72 21.02 -1.91 -7.04
CA TYR A 72 22.23 -1.10 -7.07
C TYR A 72 23.41 -1.83 -7.72
N THR A 73 23.62 -3.11 -7.42
CA THR A 73 24.73 -3.90 -7.99
C THR A 73 24.42 -4.47 -9.37
N SER A 74 23.16 -4.47 -9.80
CA SER A 74 22.78 -5.00 -11.11
C SER A 74 23.24 -4.10 -12.26
N ASN A 75 23.66 -4.71 -13.37
CA ASN A 75 24.00 -4.00 -14.62
C ASN A 75 22.78 -3.75 -15.52
N ALA A 76 21.57 -4.08 -15.06
CA ALA A 76 20.35 -3.89 -15.83
C ALA A 76 19.89 -2.42 -15.72
N PRO A 77 19.87 -1.65 -16.82
CA PRO A 77 19.54 -0.22 -16.77
C PRO A 77 18.11 0.04 -16.27
N VAL A 78 17.18 -0.90 -16.50
CA VAL A 78 15.81 -0.83 -15.99
C VAL A 78 15.75 -0.87 -14.47
N LEU A 79 16.56 -1.74 -13.83
CA LEU A 79 16.57 -1.88 -12.37
C LEU A 79 17.22 -0.67 -11.70
N GLN A 80 18.29 -0.14 -12.29
CA GLN A 80 18.92 1.10 -11.83
C GLN A 80 17.99 2.30 -11.98
N MET A 81 17.28 2.41 -13.10
CA MET A 81 16.28 3.45 -13.31
C MET A 81 15.10 3.32 -12.33
N ALA A 82 14.64 2.09 -12.04
CA ALA A 82 13.61 1.86 -11.03
C ALA A 82 14.06 2.28 -9.63
N LEU A 83 15.31 1.97 -9.26
CA LEU A 83 15.91 2.44 -8.00
C LEU A 83 15.97 3.97 -7.95
N MET A 84 16.41 4.61 -9.03
CA MET A 84 16.48 6.07 -9.13
C MET A 84 15.09 6.69 -8.99
N LYS A 85 14.05 6.12 -9.61
CA LYS A 85 12.66 6.60 -9.47
C LYS A 85 12.14 6.56 -8.03
N LEU A 86 12.61 5.61 -7.20
CA LEU A 86 12.22 5.52 -5.80
C LEU A 86 12.93 6.55 -4.91
N LEU A 87 14.13 6.99 -5.29
CA LEU A 87 14.95 7.94 -4.53
C LEU A 87 14.83 9.38 -5.03
N ALA A 88 14.43 9.56 -6.29
CA ALA A 88 14.38 10.84 -6.96
C ALA A 88 13.40 11.80 -6.28
N THR A 89 13.79 13.07 -6.24
CA THR A 89 12.88 14.18 -5.95
C THR A 89 11.84 14.31 -7.07
N PRO A 90 10.68 14.97 -6.84
CA PRO A 90 9.66 15.14 -7.86
C PRO A 90 10.18 15.76 -9.16
N GLU A 91 11.13 16.70 -9.09
CA GLU A 91 11.74 17.33 -10.27
C GLU A 91 12.65 16.39 -11.06
N GLU A 92 13.44 15.57 -10.36
CA GLU A 92 14.28 14.55 -11.00
C GLU A 92 13.43 13.44 -11.62
N LEU A 93 12.36 13.04 -10.94
CA LEU A 93 11.42 12.05 -11.41
C LEU A 93 10.71 12.51 -12.70
N GLN A 94 10.37 13.80 -12.79
CA GLN A 94 9.82 14.42 -14.01
C GLN A 94 10.78 14.30 -15.19
N LYS A 95 12.06 14.65 -14.98
CA LYS A 95 13.09 14.58 -16.03
C LYS A 95 13.43 13.15 -16.44
N LEU A 96 13.29 12.20 -15.51
CA LEU A 96 13.57 10.78 -15.74
C LEU A 96 12.38 10.02 -16.36
N SER A 97 11.16 10.53 -16.24
CA SER A 97 9.96 9.92 -16.83
C SER A 97 9.81 10.30 -18.30
N GLN A 98 9.45 9.33 -19.16
CA GLN A 98 9.12 9.62 -20.56
C GLN A 98 7.79 10.38 -20.71
N THR A 99 6.89 10.26 -19.74
CA THR A 99 5.60 10.96 -19.71
C THR A 99 5.40 11.59 -18.35
N TYR A 100 5.20 12.91 -18.31
CA TYR A 100 4.79 13.63 -17.11
C TYR A 100 3.41 14.26 -17.37
N ILE A 101 2.42 13.82 -16.59
CA ILE A 101 1.07 14.39 -16.60
C ILE A 101 0.90 15.10 -15.26
N ASP A 102 0.89 16.42 -15.29
CA ASP A 102 0.63 17.24 -14.10
C ASP A 102 -0.88 17.31 -13.85
N HIS A 103 -1.34 16.67 -12.77
CA HIS A 103 -2.72 16.80 -12.29
C HIS A 103 -2.85 17.89 -11.20
N SER A 104 -1.78 18.63 -10.89
CA SER A 104 -1.82 19.72 -9.93
C SER A 104 -2.34 20.98 -10.60
N ASN A 105 -3.47 21.46 -10.12
CA ASN A 105 -4.11 22.67 -10.63
C ASN A 105 -3.46 23.92 -10.03
N LYS A 106 -2.15 24.10 -10.26
CA LYS A 106 -1.41 25.27 -9.78
C LYS A 106 -1.64 26.47 -10.72
N GLY A 107 -2.83 27.05 -10.62
CA GLY A 107 -3.13 28.41 -11.11
C GLY A 107 -3.96 28.54 -12.39
N GLY A 108 -4.45 27.45 -12.98
CA GLY A 108 -5.38 27.51 -14.11
C GLY A 108 -6.82 27.45 -13.62
N LYS A 109 -7.58 28.53 -13.75
CA LYS A 109 -9.04 28.46 -13.58
C LYS A 109 -9.57 27.34 -14.46
N PHE A 110 -10.39 26.45 -13.89
CA PHE A 110 -11.26 25.62 -14.73
C PHE A 110 -12.06 26.61 -15.57
N ASN A 111 -11.84 26.64 -16.88
CA ASN A 111 -12.87 27.20 -17.75
C ASN A 111 -14.05 26.25 -17.58
N ASP A 112 -15.15 26.76 -17.01
CA ASP A 112 -16.45 26.12 -16.91
C ASP A 112 -16.99 25.82 -18.31
N GLY A 113 -16.37 24.86 -18.99
CA GLY A 113 -16.39 24.75 -20.45
C GLY A 113 -16.32 23.31 -20.89
N LYS A 114 -17.42 22.57 -20.63
CA LYS A 114 -17.83 21.34 -21.33
C LYS A 114 -16.80 20.20 -21.38
N LEU A 115 -16.99 19.22 -20.51
CA LEU A 115 -16.63 17.83 -20.82
C LEU A 115 -17.50 17.35 -21.99
N ILE A 116 -16.91 17.20 -23.19
CA ILE A 116 -17.55 16.51 -24.31
C ILE A 116 -17.10 15.05 -24.25
N ILE A 117 -17.91 14.21 -23.60
CA ILE A 117 -17.81 12.75 -23.72
C ILE A 117 -18.92 12.31 -24.66
N ALA A 118 -18.54 11.76 -25.82
CA ALA A 118 -19.42 11.07 -26.77
C ALA A 118 -20.77 11.76 -27.08
N GLY A 119 -20.71 13.01 -27.56
CA GLY A 119 -21.80 13.59 -28.35
C GLY A 119 -23.12 13.93 -27.63
N LYS A 120 -23.22 13.80 -26.31
CA LYS A 120 -24.40 14.26 -25.56
C LYS A 120 -24.05 15.44 -24.64
N LYS A 121 -24.65 16.59 -24.94
CA LYS A 121 -24.59 17.80 -24.11
C LYS A 121 -25.53 17.62 -22.93
N PHE A 122 -24.98 17.59 -21.71
CA PHE A 122 -25.77 17.73 -20.50
C PHE A 122 -25.49 19.12 -19.91
N ALA A 123 -26.54 19.95 -19.80
CA ALA A 123 -26.47 21.20 -19.06
C ALA A 123 -26.58 20.86 -17.56
N SER A 124 -25.61 21.27 -16.76
CA SER A 124 -25.70 21.18 -15.31
C SER A 124 -26.76 22.16 -14.83
N GLN A 125 -27.90 21.63 -14.39
CA GLN A 125 -29.01 22.37 -13.80
C GLN A 125 -28.68 22.64 -12.33
N TYR A 126 -27.94 23.72 -12.07
CA TYR A 126 -27.94 24.33 -10.75
C TYR A 126 -28.11 25.83 -10.95
N GLU A 127 -29.37 26.23 -11.10
CA GLU A 127 -29.80 27.61 -10.84
C GLU A 127 -29.55 27.91 -9.37
N ASN A 128 -28.76 28.95 -9.11
CA ASN A 128 -28.48 29.42 -7.77
C ASN A 128 -29.77 30.08 -7.22
N PRO A 129 -30.37 29.58 -6.13
CA PRO A 129 -31.56 30.21 -5.57
C PRO A 129 -31.17 31.57 -4.99
N GLN A 130 -31.83 32.62 -5.50
CA GLN A 130 -31.85 33.95 -4.93
C GLN A 130 -32.25 33.86 -3.46
N THR A 131 -31.41 34.35 -2.55
CA THR A 131 -31.83 34.72 -1.20
C THR A 131 -32.16 36.20 -1.21
N ASP A 132 -33.41 36.51 -1.54
CA ASP A 132 -34.07 37.69 -0.99
C ASP A 132 -34.31 37.42 0.49
N GLU A 133 -33.71 38.22 1.38
CA GLU A 133 -34.31 38.58 2.68
C GLU A 133 -33.61 39.81 3.26
N SER A 134 -34.21 40.95 2.96
CA SER A 134 -34.41 42.16 3.76
C SER A 134 -33.79 42.29 5.16
N SER A 135 -33.42 43.55 5.46
CA SER A 135 -33.57 44.28 6.74
C SER A 135 -32.26 44.62 7.47
N ASN A 136 -31.71 45.81 7.20
CA ASN A 136 -31.91 47.02 8.03
C ASN A 136 -31.06 48.18 7.47
#